data_AF-A0A7S2M0H2-F1
#
_entry.id   AF-A0A7S2M0H2-F1
#
_cell.length_a   1.000
_cell.length_b   1.000
_cell.length_c   1.000
_cell.angle_alpha   90.00
_cell.angle_beta   90.00
_cell.angle_gamma   90.00
#
_symmetry.space_group_name_H-M   'P 1'
#
loop_
_entity.id
_entity.type
_entity.pdbx_description
1 polymer ?
#
loop_
_entity_poly.entity_id
_entity_poly.type
_entity_poly.pdbx_seq_one_letter_code
_entity_poly.pdbx_strand_id
1 'polypeptide(L)'
;WLPSISSCSGLETLTFSTRLTLRHNAGLRTLMGLEGLRLEREPGSEFFYGMHLRIEENEQLRSLAALGNVGQGIQDNKRYQTQGGSVRIVHNDELRSLHGLESFSGASSVELKYNKKLESIAALGNLWRPFCEQCPVTVDIVGNGYLRNLQGLDW
;
A
#
# COMPACT_ATOMS: atom_id res chain seq x y z
N TRP A 1 -27.26 3.33 6.39
CA TRP A 1 -26.36 2.70 7.38
C TRP A 1 -25.92 1.37 6.80
N LEU A 2 -24.72 1.30 6.24
CA LEU A 2 -24.14 0.02 5.87
C LEU A 2 -23.65 -0.66 7.15
N PRO A 3 -23.81 -1.98 7.30
CA PRO A 3 -23.23 -2.71 8.41
C PRO A 3 -21.73 -2.41 8.48
N SER A 4 -21.23 -2.16 9.68
CA SER A 4 -19.81 -1.93 9.92
C SER A 4 -19.04 -3.19 9.52
N ILE A 5 -18.31 -3.15 8.40
CA ILE A 5 -17.43 -4.25 8.01
C ILE A 5 -16.27 -4.36 9.00
N SER A 6 -15.93 -5.58 9.40
CA SER A 6 -14.81 -5.88 10.30
C SER A 6 -13.63 -6.56 9.60
N SER A 7 -13.87 -7.12 8.42
CA SER A 7 -12.89 -7.76 7.53
C SER A 7 -13.27 -7.51 6.06
N CYS A 8 -12.39 -7.95 5.15
CA CYS A 8 -12.63 -8.04 3.72
C CYS A 8 -13.13 -9.43 3.30
N SER A 9 -13.64 -10.22 4.25
CA SER A 9 -14.13 -11.58 3.97
C SER A 9 -15.25 -11.54 2.92
N GLY A 10 -15.23 -12.49 2.00
CA GLY A 10 -16.06 -12.49 0.79
C GLY A 10 -15.34 -11.94 -0.45
N LEU A 11 -14.11 -11.42 -0.32
CA LEU A 11 -13.27 -10.98 -1.45
C LEU A 11 -12.17 -11.98 -1.81
N GLU A 12 -12.21 -13.22 -1.28
CA GLU A 12 -11.15 -14.22 -1.44
C GLU A 12 -10.93 -14.60 -2.92
N THR A 13 -11.94 -14.41 -3.77
CA THR A 13 -11.89 -14.69 -5.21
C THR A 13 -11.32 -13.54 -6.02
N LEU A 14 -11.12 -12.35 -5.43
CA LEU A 14 -10.53 -11.20 -6.09
C LEU A 14 -9.01 -11.38 -6.15
N THR A 15 -8.52 -11.83 -7.30
CA THR A 15 -7.10 -12.12 -7.51
C THR A 15 -6.32 -10.97 -8.13
N PHE A 16 -6.99 -10.00 -8.75
CA PHE A 16 -6.36 -8.92 -9.50
C PHE A 16 -7.07 -7.58 -9.31
N SER A 17 -6.30 -6.50 -9.20
CA SER A 17 -6.76 -5.12 -9.39
C SER A 17 -5.59 -4.23 -9.79
N THR A 18 -5.86 -3.03 -10.32
CA THR A 18 -4.85 -1.98 -10.48
C THR A 18 -4.84 -1.01 -9.28
N ARG A 19 -5.91 -1.03 -8.48
CA ARG A 19 -6.15 -0.10 -7.37
C ARG A 19 -6.84 -0.81 -6.20
N LEU A 20 -6.33 -0.58 -5.00
CA LEU A 20 -7.02 -0.91 -3.76
C LEU A 20 -7.31 0.37 -2.99
N THR A 21 -8.58 0.60 -2.66
CA THR A 21 -9.00 1.73 -1.83
C THR A 21 -9.90 1.23 -0.71
N LEU A 22 -9.42 1.36 0.52
CA LEU A 22 -10.16 1.06 1.75
C LEU A 22 -10.22 2.34 2.58
N ARG A 23 -11.39 2.98 2.60
CA ARG A 23 -11.56 4.26 3.27
C ARG A 23 -12.82 4.30 4.11
N HIS A 24 -12.76 4.95 5.27
CA HIS A 24 -13.90 5.20 6.16
C HIS A 24 -14.54 3.94 6.73
N ASN A 25 -13.73 2.93 7.07
CA ASN A 25 -14.21 1.70 7.69
C ASN A 25 -13.74 1.63 9.14
N ALA A 26 -14.37 2.41 10.02
CA ALA A 26 -14.00 2.50 11.44
C ALA A 26 -14.04 1.14 12.17
N GLY A 27 -14.85 0.18 11.71
CA GLY A 27 -14.89 -1.18 12.27
C GLY A 27 -13.91 -2.17 11.64
N LEU A 28 -13.23 -1.82 10.54
CA LEU A 28 -12.34 -2.72 9.82
C LEU A 28 -11.10 -3.00 10.66
N ARG A 29 -10.93 -4.25 11.07
CA ARG A 29 -9.83 -4.68 11.96
C ARG A 29 -8.73 -5.43 11.22
N THR A 30 -9.10 -6.08 10.13
CA THR A 30 -8.25 -6.98 9.36
C THR A 30 -8.56 -6.87 7.88
N LEU A 31 -7.56 -7.14 7.04
CA LEU A 31 -7.70 -7.26 5.59
C LEU A 31 -7.91 -8.71 5.14
N MET A 32 -8.22 -9.61 6.07
CA MET A 32 -8.56 -11.01 5.77
C MET A 32 -9.64 -11.06 4.69
N GLY A 33 -9.41 -11.89 3.67
CA GLY A 33 -10.16 -11.92 2.42
C GLY A 33 -9.37 -11.36 1.23
N LEU A 34 -8.28 -10.62 1.45
CA LEU A 34 -7.43 -10.05 0.38
C LEU A 34 -6.12 -10.81 0.16
N GLU A 35 -5.93 -11.98 0.77
CA GLU A 35 -4.68 -12.76 0.69
C GLU A 35 -4.31 -13.14 -0.75
N GLY A 36 -5.31 -13.35 -1.61
CA GLY A 36 -5.12 -13.67 -3.01
C GLY A 36 -4.91 -12.46 -3.93
N LEU A 37 -5.12 -11.24 -3.43
CA LEU A 37 -5.12 -10.04 -4.26
C LEU A 37 -3.70 -9.68 -4.71
N ARG A 38 -3.54 -9.52 -6.02
CA ARG A 38 -2.36 -8.94 -6.66
C ARG A 38 -2.72 -7.60 -7.27
N LEU A 39 -1.89 -6.60 -7.02
CA LEU A 39 -1.92 -5.34 -7.74
C LEU A 39 -0.93 -5.43 -8.89
N GLU A 40 -1.46 -5.41 -10.11
CA GLU A 40 -0.65 -5.64 -11.31
C GLU A 40 -1.04 -4.67 -12.41
N ARG A 41 -0.22 -4.63 -13.47
CA ARG A 41 -0.51 -3.85 -14.67
C ARG A 41 -1.80 -4.36 -15.32
N GLU A 42 -2.61 -3.45 -15.84
CA GLU A 42 -3.67 -3.82 -16.78
C GLU A 42 -3.07 -4.56 -18.00
N PRO A 43 -3.47 -5.83 -18.24
CA PRO A 43 -2.96 -6.58 -19.38
C PRO A 43 -3.18 -5.83 -20.70
N GLY A 44 -2.12 -5.71 -21.50
CA GLY A 44 -2.19 -5.05 -22.81
C GLY A 44 -2.01 -3.53 -22.80
N SER A 45 -1.92 -2.87 -21.64
CA SER A 45 -1.62 -1.43 -21.62
C SER A 45 -0.16 -1.14 -22.00
N GLU A 46 0.07 -0.25 -22.95
CA GLU A 46 1.40 0.27 -23.31
C GLU A 46 1.93 1.27 -22.27
N PHE A 47 1.02 1.94 -21.56
CA PHE A 47 1.34 2.88 -20.49
C PHE A 47 1.14 2.21 -19.14
N PHE A 48 2.16 2.25 -18.29
CA PHE A 48 2.03 1.79 -16.92
C PHE A 48 1.64 2.96 -16.02
N TYR A 49 0.36 3.02 -15.64
CA TYR A 49 -0.06 3.78 -14.48
C TYR A 49 0.27 2.96 -13.24
N GLY A 50 1.03 3.53 -12.31
CA GLY A 50 1.50 2.78 -11.16
C GLY A 50 0.38 2.33 -10.23
N MET A 51 0.71 1.34 -9.40
CA MET A 51 -0.24 0.79 -8.44
C MET A 51 -0.68 1.84 -7.45
N HIS A 52 -1.98 1.87 -7.15
CA HIS A 52 -2.54 2.77 -6.15
C HIS A 52 -3.06 1.98 -4.96
N LEU A 53 -2.34 2.08 -3.85
CA LEU A 53 -2.79 1.58 -2.55
C LEU A 53 -3.22 2.77 -1.69
N ARG A 54 -4.51 2.81 -1.34
CA ARG A 54 -5.06 3.81 -0.43
C ARG A 54 -5.76 3.13 0.73
N ILE A 55 -5.24 3.30 1.95
CA ILE A 55 -5.80 2.82 3.19
C ILE A 55 -5.93 4.00 4.14
N GLU A 56 -7.14 4.50 4.33
CA GLU A 56 -7.35 5.76 5.03
C GLU A 56 -8.56 5.71 5.97
N GLU A 57 -8.45 6.30 7.16
CA GLU A 57 -9.58 6.41 8.10
C GLU A 57 -10.17 5.03 8.45
N ASN A 58 -9.30 4.03 8.70
CA ASN A 58 -9.66 2.72 9.22
C ASN A 58 -9.02 2.54 10.60
N GLU A 59 -9.52 3.29 11.58
CA GLU A 59 -8.88 3.47 12.89
C GLU A 59 -8.60 2.15 13.63
N GLN A 60 -9.45 1.13 13.45
CA GLN A 60 -9.30 -0.18 14.09
C GLN A 60 -8.39 -1.16 13.33
N LEU A 61 -7.87 -0.80 12.15
CA LEU A 61 -7.05 -1.68 11.33
C LEU A 61 -5.68 -1.91 11.96
N ARG A 62 -5.32 -3.17 12.22
CA ARG A 62 -4.11 -3.52 12.99
C ARG A 62 -2.95 -4.00 12.14
N SER A 63 -3.22 -4.52 10.94
CA SER A 63 -2.22 -5.21 10.13
C SER A 63 -2.56 -5.15 8.65
N LEU A 64 -1.53 -5.08 7.82
CA LEU A 64 -1.61 -5.20 6.36
C LEU A 64 -1.16 -6.58 5.86
N ALA A 65 -0.92 -7.55 6.75
CA ALA A 65 -0.29 -8.83 6.40
C ALA A 65 -1.00 -9.60 5.29
N ALA A 66 -2.33 -9.48 5.18
CA ALA A 66 -3.09 -10.09 4.08
C ALA A 66 -2.72 -9.54 2.69
N LEU A 67 -2.02 -8.40 2.62
CA LEU A 67 -1.55 -7.83 1.37
C LEU A 67 -0.19 -8.40 0.92
N GLY A 68 0.38 -9.43 1.56
CA GLY A 68 1.72 -9.94 1.24
C GLY A 68 1.99 -10.25 -0.25
N ASN A 69 0.94 -10.51 -1.02
CA ASN A 69 1.01 -10.81 -2.44
C ASN A 69 0.80 -9.60 -3.37
N VAL A 70 0.43 -8.41 -2.86
CA VAL A 70 -0.06 -7.31 -3.70
C VAL A 70 0.95 -6.80 -4.72
N GLY A 71 2.27 -6.90 -4.48
CA GLY A 71 3.27 -6.44 -5.45
C GLY A 71 4.01 -7.55 -6.18
N GLN A 72 3.63 -8.82 -6.02
CA GLN A 72 4.38 -9.94 -6.60
C GLN A 72 4.34 -10.00 -8.13
N GLY A 73 3.26 -9.56 -8.78
CA GLY A 73 3.17 -9.62 -10.24
C GLY A 73 4.03 -8.60 -11.01
N ILE A 74 4.85 -7.81 -10.30
CA ILE A 74 5.65 -6.72 -10.89
C ILE A 74 7.16 -6.98 -10.78
N GLN A 75 7.60 -8.10 -10.19
CA GLN A 75 9.02 -8.37 -9.94
C GLN A 75 9.88 -8.45 -11.23
N ASP A 76 9.26 -8.75 -12.38
CA ASP A 76 9.93 -8.78 -13.69
C ASP A 76 9.91 -7.42 -14.43
N ASN A 77 9.31 -6.38 -13.84
CA ASN A 77 8.96 -5.14 -14.54
C ASN A 77 10.04 -4.04 -14.44
N LYS A 78 11.29 -4.38 -14.11
CA LYS A 78 12.45 -3.45 -14.11
C LYS A 78 12.79 -2.85 -15.49
N ARG A 79 12.03 -3.17 -16.53
CA ARG A 79 12.26 -2.70 -17.91
C ARG A 79 11.30 -1.62 -18.37
N TYR A 80 10.19 -1.42 -17.65
CA TYR A 80 9.12 -0.53 -18.11
C TYR A 80 9.07 0.71 -17.24
N GLN A 81 8.91 1.87 -17.89
CA GLN A 81 8.74 3.15 -17.23
C GLN A 81 7.39 3.15 -16.51
N THR A 82 7.41 2.85 -15.23
CA THR A 82 6.23 2.93 -14.38
C THR A 82 5.94 4.38 -14.05
N GLN A 83 4.86 4.97 -14.58
CA GLN A 83 4.49 6.34 -14.22
C GLN A 83 3.45 6.33 -13.10
N GLY A 84 3.78 6.89 -11.94
CA GLY A 84 2.76 7.47 -11.06
C GLY A 84 2.04 6.56 -10.05
N GLY A 85 2.68 5.52 -9.52
CA GLY A 85 2.10 4.73 -8.43
C GLY A 85 2.09 5.48 -7.09
N SER A 86 1.17 5.14 -6.19
CA SER A 86 1.06 5.79 -4.88
C SER A 86 0.73 4.81 -3.76
N VAL A 87 1.43 4.96 -2.62
CA VAL A 87 1.05 4.37 -1.33
C VAL A 87 0.58 5.49 -0.42
N ARG A 88 -0.71 5.49 -0.08
CA ARG A 88 -1.32 6.43 0.87
C ARG A 88 -1.88 5.66 2.06
N ILE A 89 -1.30 5.87 3.23
CA ILE A 89 -1.72 5.23 4.49
C ILE A 89 -1.90 6.34 5.53
N VAL A 90 -3.16 6.66 5.83
CA VAL A 90 -3.50 7.87 6.60
C VAL A 90 -4.55 7.58 7.67
N HIS A 91 -4.39 8.05 8.90
CA HIS A 91 -5.38 7.86 9.98
C HIS A 91 -5.77 6.38 10.21
N ASN A 92 -4.76 5.48 10.28
CA ASN A 92 -4.94 4.11 10.73
C ASN A 92 -4.29 3.96 12.12
N ASP A 93 -4.96 4.50 13.13
CA ASP A 93 -4.39 4.71 14.47
C ASP A 93 -3.87 3.43 15.14
N GLU A 94 -4.50 2.28 14.90
CA GLU A 94 -4.09 0.98 15.45
C GLU A 94 -3.02 0.23 14.63
N LEU A 95 -2.64 0.75 13.45
CA LEU A 95 -1.67 0.11 12.57
C LEU A 95 -0.25 0.28 13.12
N ARG A 96 0.43 -0.84 13.42
CA ARG A 96 1.77 -0.82 14.02
C ARG A 96 2.92 -0.96 13.03
N SER A 97 2.68 -1.58 11.89
CA SER A 97 3.71 -1.80 10.87
C SER A 97 3.07 -1.86 9.49
N LEU A 98 3.90 -1.68 8.47
CA LEU A 98 3.52 -1.89 7.07
C LEU A 98 3.76 -3.34 6.60
N HIS A 99 3.94 -4.28 7.52
CA HIS A 99 4.14 -5.70 7.20
C HIS A 99 3.01 -6.21 6.31
N GLY A 100 3.36 -6.89 5.22
CA GLY A 100 2.47 -7.24 4.12
C GLY A 100 2.70 -6.40 2.85
N LEU A 101 3.43 -5.28 2.91
CA LEU A 101 3.77 -4.46 1.74
C LEU A 101 5.15 -4.73 1.16
N GLU A 102 5.86 -5.76 1.63
CA GLU A 102 7.23 -6.06 1.20
C GLU A 102 7.34 -6.32 -0.30
N SER A 103 6.29 -6.85 -0.94
CA SER A 103 6.31 -7.09 -2.38
C SER A 103 6.00 -5.84 -3.21
N PHE A 104 5.45 -4.79 -2.59
CA PHE A 104 5.01 -3.59 -3.30
C PHE A 104 6.20 -2.83 -3.87
N SER A 105 6.26 -2.75 -5.19
CA SER A 105 7.38 -2.18 -5.94
C SER A 105 6.82 -1.32 -7.07
N GLY A 106 7.04 -0.01 -7.05
CA GLY A 106 6.58 0.91 -8.11
C GLY A 106 5.62 2.01 -7.69
N ALA A 107 5.74 2.53 -6.47
CA ALA A 107 5.15 3.82 -6.11
C ALA A 107 6.18 4.94 -6.26
N SER A 108 5.76 6.03 -6.89
CA SER A 108 6.50 7.29 -6.96
C SER A 108 6.07 8.29 -5.88
N SER A 109 4.94 8.00 -5.21
CA SER A 109 4.42 8.82 -4.12
C SER A 109 4.15 7.97 -2.89
N VAL A 110 4.69 8.38 -1.75
CA VAL A 110 4.44 7.76 -0.44
C VAL A 110 3.91 8.83 0.48
N GLU A 111 2.71 8.59 1.02
CA GLU A 111 2.09 9.45 2.01
C GLU A 111 1.69 8.63 3.23
N LEU A 112 2.40 8.85 4.34
CA LEU A 112 2.16 8.22 5.62
C LEU A 112 1.80 9.31 6.61
N LYS A 113 0.52 9.47 6.94
CA LYS A 113 0.08 10.57 7.83
C LYS A 113 -0.75 10.10 8.99
N TYR A 114 -0.42 10.60 10.17
CA TYR A 114 -1.24 10.42 11.38
C TYR A 114 -1.56 8.95 11.70
N ASN A 115 -0.61 8.03 11.48
CA ASN A 115 -0.75 6.64 11.93
C ASN A 115 -0.09 6.51 13.30
N LYS A 116 -0.85 6.83 14.35
CA LYS A 116 -0.30 7.11 15.69
C LYS A 116 0.57 5.98 16.26
N LYS A 117 0.21 4.72 16.00
CA LYS A 117 0.96 3.55 16.52
C LYS A 117 1.97 2.97 15.53
N LEU A 118 2.18 3.58 14.36
CA LEU A 118 3.10 3.05 13.35
C LEU A 118 4.55 3.12 13.85
N GLU A 119 5.19 1.95 14.03
CA GLU A 119 6.52 1.83 14.63
C GLU A 119 7.63 1.69 13.57
N SER A 120 7.31 1.15 12.39
CA SER A 120 8.28 0.85 11.33
C SER A 120 7.67 0.96 9.93
N ILE A 121 8.47 1.44 8.99
CA ILE A 121 8.18 1.52 7.55
C ILE A 121 9.11 0.64 6.71
N ALA A 122 9.88 -0.26 7.33
CA ALA A 122 10.88 -1.09 6.65
C ALA A 122 10.32 -1.93 5.49
N ALA A 123 9.04 -2.28 5.52
CA ALA A 123 8.37 -2.99 4.44
C ALA A 123 8.36 -2.21 3.10
N LEU A 124 8.61 -0.89 3.12
CA LEU A 124 8.73 -0.07 1.91
C LEU A 124 10.10 -0.17 1.23
N GLY A 125 11.05 -0.95 1.78
CA GLY A 125 12.41 -1.04 1.25
C GLY A 125 12.54 -1.58 -0.18
N ASN A 126 11.47 -2.18 -0.72
CA ASN A 126 11.42 -2.67 -2.11
C ASN A 126 10.72 -1.70 -3.06
N LEU A 127 10.29 -0.52 -2.58
CA LEU A 127 9.95 0.58 -3.46
C LEU A 127 11.21 0.93 -4.27
N TRP A 128 11.04 1.09 -5.57
CA TRP A 128 12.11 1.50 -6.47
C TRP A 128 11.65 2.75 -7.20
N ARG A 129 12.59 3.65 -7.48
CA ARG A 129 12.29 4.87 -8.23
C ARG A 129 11.87 4.51 -9.64
N PRO A 130 10.72 5.00 -10.13
CA PRO A 130 10.37 4.79 -11.52
C PRO A 130 11.50 5.25 -12.45
N PHE A 131 11.75 4.51 -13.53
CA PHE A 131 12.84 4.76 -14.49
C PHE A 131 12.79 6.13 -15.20
N CYS A 132 11.75 6.93 -14.97
CA CYS A 132 11.72 8.30 -15.45
C CYS A 132 12.53 9.20 -14.52
N GLU A 133 13.74 9.58 -14.97
CA GLU A 133 14.65 10.53 -14.31
C GLU A 133 14.02 11.89 -13.99
N GLN A 134 12.88 12.21 -14.63
CA GLN A 134 12.16 13.46 -14.49
C GLN A 134 10.87 13.34 -13.66
N CYS A 135 10.51 12.13 -13.20
CA CYS A 135 9.33 11.97 -12.35
C CYS A 135 9.66 12.38 -10.91
N PRO A 136 8.95 13.37 -10.34
CA PRO A 136 9.13 13.72 -8.96
C PRO A 136 8.72 12.54 -8.07
N VAL A 137 9.66 12.11 -7.22
CA VAL A 137 9.35 11.24 -6.10
C VAL A 137 8.89 12.13 -4.94
N THR A 138 7.73 11.84 -4.37
CA THR A 138 7.23 12.55 -3.19
C THR A 138 7.14 11.60 -2.02
N VAL A 139 7.77 11.95 -0.90
CA VAL A 139 7.62 11.25 0.37
C VAL A 139 7.14 12.26 1.41
N ASP A 140 5.96 12.02 1.97
CA ASP A 140 5.34 12.86 2.98
C ASP A 140 4.99 12.00 4.21
N ILE A 141 5.76 12.19 5.29
CA ILE A 141 5.65 11.44 6.53
C ILE A 141 5.39 12.43 7.66
N VAL A 142 4.13 12.55 8.09
CA VAL A 142 3.70 13.57 9.07
C VAL A 142 2.88 12.93 10.18
N GLY A 143 3.12 13.30 11.43
CA GLY A 143 2.28 12.87 12.56
C GLY A 143 2.35 11.38 12.91
N ASN A 144 3.41 10.66 12.52
CA ASN A 144 3.65 9.25 12.91
C ASN A 144 4.58 9.22 14.14
N GLY A 145 4.09 9.65 15.30
CA GLY A 145 4.92 9.91 16.49
C GLY A 145 5.62 8.69 17.11
N TYR A 146 5.22 7.47 16.75
CA TYR A 146 5.86 6.23 17.21
C TYR A 146 6.90 5.67 16.23
N LEU A 147 7.09 6.29 15.07
CA LEU A 147 8.04 5.85 14.06
C LEU A 147 9.47 6.07 14.58
N ARG A 148 10.25 5.00 14.67
CA ARG A 148 11.58 5.04 15.31
C ARG A 148 12.71 5.45 14.38
N ASN A 149 12.58 5.18 13.09
CA ASN A 149 13.54 5.52 12.06
C ASN A 149 12.87 5.48 10.67
N LEU A 150 13.62 5.83 9.64
CA LEU A 150 13.17 5.84 8.24
C LEU A 150 13.75 4.68 7.41
N GLN A 151 14.19 3.59 8.08
CA GLN A 151 14.70 2.42 7.38
C GLN A 151 13.66 1.90 6.39
N GLY A 152 14.07 1.64 5.15
CA GLY A 152 13.18 1.28 4.05
C GLY A 152 12.89 2.42 3.05
N LEU A 153 13.52 3.59 3.21
CA LEU A 153 13.49 4.70 2.24
C LEU A 153 14.80 4.86 1.45
N ASP A 154 15.63 3.83 1.39
CA ASP A 154 17.00 3.88 0.87
C ASP A 154 17.09 3.69 -0.66
N TRP A 155 16.08 4.16 -1.41
CA TRP A 155 15.88 3.90 -2.84
C TRP A 155 15.93 5.14 -3.73
#